data_AF-A0A380BKB3-F1
#
_entry.id   AF-A0A380BKB3-F1
#
_cell.length_a   1.000
_cell.length_b   1.000
_cell.length_c   1.000
_cell.angle_alpha   90.00
_cell.angle_beta   90.00
_cell.angle_gamma   90.00
#
_symmetry.space_group_name_H-M   'P 1'
#
loop_
_entity.id
_entity.type
_entity.pdbx_description
1 polymer ?
#
loop_
_entity_poly.entity_id
_entity_poly.type
_entity_poly.pdbx_seq_one_letter_code
_entity_poly.pdbx_strand_id
1 'polypeptide(L)'
;MKNKALTYGLIIVVIALWGYIIYTIFASVSEDNTNPATRVSTTGNEDVNLNYYRIKDDVMLALDYEDPMLRGMDIPLENTDALAAASPNPAPYFTPAPVLPQTKVDYLGYIENENGRNATAILAIHGKQHMVNAGDQLQGVKVLQIKSSFVKVQVDGESKIIYKNED
;
A
#
# COMPACT_ATOMS: atom_id res chain seq x y z
N MET A 1 -43.76 56.67 -6.16
CA MET A 1 -42.71 56.34 -7.15
C MET A 1 -41.82 55.28 -6.53
N LYS A 2 -41.74 54.07 -7.13
CA LYS A 2 -40.94 52.95 -6.59
C LYS A 2 -39.48 53.39 -6.46
N ASN A 3 -38.84 53.12 -5.32
CA ASN A 3 -37.44 53.48 -5.04
C ASN A 3 -36.48 52.62 -5.88
N LYS A 4 -36.44 52.87 -7.19
CA LYS A 4 -35.60 52.16 -8.15
C LYS A 4 -34.12 52.26 -7.77
N ALA A 5 -33.70 53.41 -7.21
CA ALA A 5 -32.34 53.62 -6.71
C ALA A 5 -31.92 52.60 -5.65
N LEU A 6 -32.82 52.23 -4.73
CA LEU A 6 -32.54 51.24 -3.69
C LEU A 6 -32.45 49.83 -4.29
N THR A 7 -33.31 49.50 -5.26
CA THR A 7 -33.24 48.23 -5.98
C THR A 7 -31.94 48.09 -6.79
N TYR A 8 -31.52 49.13 -7.52
CA TYR A 8 -30.26 49.10 -8.27
C TYR A 8 -29.04 49.05 -7.33
N GLY A 9 -29.06 49.77 -6.22
CA GLY A 9 -28.00 49.68 -5.20
C GLY A 9 -27.89 48.29 -4.60
N LEU A 10 -29.03 47.66 -4.27
CA LEU A 10 -29.06 46.29 -3.76
C LEU A 10 -28.50 45.28 -4.77
N ILE A 11 -28.84 45.42 -6.05
CA ILE A 11 -28.33 44.54 -7.12
C ILE A 11 -26.80 44.62 -7.22
N ILE A 12 -26.23 45.83 -7.16
CA ILE A 12 -24.77 46.03 -7.23
C ILE A 12 -24.08 45.35 -6.04
N VAL A 13 -24.62 45.49 -4.83
CA VAL A 13 -24.07 44.86 -3.62
C VAL A 13 -24.11 43.33 -3.74
N VAL A 14 -25.22 42.77 -4.24
CA VAL A 14 -25.36 41.32 -4.44
C VAL A 14 -24.33 40.81 -5.46
N ILE A 15 -24.15 41.51 -6.58
CA ILE A 15 -23.15 41.14 -7.60
C ILE A 15 -21.73 41.21 -7.03
N ALA A 16 -21.41 42.22 -6.22
CA ALA A 16 -20.11 42.32 -5.57
C ALA A 16 -19.86 41.16 -4.59
N LEU A 17 -20.88 40.77 -3.82
CA LEU A 17 -20.79 39.64 -2.89
C LEU A 17 -20.55 38.32 -3.64
N TRP A 18 -21.31 38.06 -4.70
CA TRP A 18 -21.12 36.86 -5.51
C TRP A 18 -19.80 36.85 -6.25
N GLY A 19 -19.36 38.00 -6.78
CA GLY A 19 -18.04 38.15 -7.39
C GLY A 19 -16.92 37.83 -6.40
N TYR A 20 -17.03 38.30 -5.15
CA TYR A 20 -16.06 37.98 -4.10
C TYR A 20 -16.05 36.49 -3.74
N ILE A 21 -17.22 35.86 -3.60
CA ILE A 21 -17.33 34.41 -3.31
C ILE A 21 -16.70 33.59 -4.44
N ILE A 22 -16.98 33.93 -5.70
CA ILE A 22 -16.39 33.23 -6.84
C ILE A 22 -14.87 33.45 -6.86
N TYR A 23 -14.41 34.69 -6.67
CA TYR A 23 -12.99 35.02 -6.61
C TYR A 23 -12.25 34.21 -5.54
N THR A 24 -12.78 34.13 -4.32
CA THR A 24 -12.11 33.37 -3.24
C THR A 24 -12.06 31.87 -3.55
N ILE A 25 -13.09 31.29 -4.16
CA ILE A 25 -13.08 29.87 -4.53
C ILE A 25 -12.00 29.61 -5.58
N PHE A 26 -11.93 30.43 -6.63
CA PHE A 26 -10.91 30.27 -7.68
C PHE A 26 -9.50 30.58 -7.16
N ALA A 27 -9.33 31.57 -6.29
CA ALA A 27 -8.04 31.86 -5.66
C ALA A 27 -7.56 30.69 -4.81
N SER A 28 -8.42 30.14 -3.93
CA SER A 28 -8.06 29.00 -3.08
C SER A 28 -7.84 27.70 -3.85
N VAL A 29 -8.54 27.48 -4.98
CA VAL A 29 -8.33 26.32 -5.84
C VAL A 29 -7.06 26.47 -6.70
N SER A 30 -6.68 27.70 -7.06
CA SER A 30 -5.47 27.96 -7.86
C SER A 30 -4.19 28.00 -7.02
N GLU A 31 -4.30 28.20 -5.71
CA GLU A 31 -3.17 28.19 -4.76
C GLU A 31 -2.72 26.79 -4.32
N ASP A 32 -3.13 25.73 -5.01
CA ASP A 32 -2.66 24.34 -4.81
C ASP A 32 -1.20 24.11 -5.29
N ASN A 33 -0.33 25.11 -5.10
CA ASN A 33 1.12 24.99 -5.29
C ASN A 33 1.93 25.79 -4.25
N THR A 34 1.31 26.37 -3.23
CA THR A 34 2.08 26.92 -2.10
C THR A 34 2.39 25.77 -1.15
N ASN A 35 3.43 25.03 -1.55
CA ASN A 35 4.30 24.15 -0.78
C ASN A 35 3.80 23.89 0.65
N PRO A 36 3.25 22.70 0.97
CA PRO A 36 2.95 22.38 2.36
C PRO A 36 4.25 22.57 3.14
N ALA A 37 4.23 23.42 4.17
CA ALA A 37 5.39 23.64 5.02
C ALA A 37 5.85 22.28 5.52
N THR A 38 6.86 21.72 4.85
CA THR A 38 7.40 20.42 5.15
C THR A 38 8.10 20.62 6.48
N ARG A 39 7.42 20.26 7.57
CA ARG A 39 8.12 19.98 8.82
C ARG A 39 9.03 18.81 8.49
N VAL A 40 10.29 19.14 8.24
CA VAL A 40 11.37 18.17 8.17
C VAL A 40 11.48 17.60 9.57
N SER A 41 10.74 16.53 9.84
CA SER A 41 11.05 15.64 10.94
C SER A 41 12.47 15.15 10.67
N THR A 42 13.44 15.67 11.42
CA THR A 42 14.75 15.03 11.52
C THR A 42 14.49 13.71 12.24
N THR A 43 14.08 12.69 11.49
CA THR A 43 14.23 11.31 11.92
C THR A 43 15.73 11.08 11.87
N GLY A 44 16.38 11.28 13.03
CA GLY A 44 17.75 10.81 13.19
C GLY A 44 17.76 9.35 12.79
N ASN A 45 18.63 9.00 11.85
CA ASN A 45 19.01 7.61 11.62
C ASN A 45 19.73 7.17 12.90
N GLU A 46 18.98 6.80 13.93
CA GLU A 46 19.52 5.90 14.93
C GLU A 46 19.68 4.57 14.20
N ASP A 47 20.93 4.24 13.89
CA ASP A 47 21.31 2.91 13.44
C ASP A 47 20.87 1.93 14.52
N VAL A 48 19.66 1.38 14.38
CA VAL A 48 19.11 0.38 15.28
C VAL A 48 20.09 -0.78 15.24
N ASN A 49 20.83 -0.96 16.34
CA ASN A 49 21.83 -2.00 16.47
C ASN A 49 21.10 -3.35 16.55
N LEU A 50 20.83 -3.98 15.42
CA LEU A 50 20.15 -5.29 15.32
C LEU A 50 21.02 -6.46 15.80
N ASN A 51 22.19 -6.18 16.41
CA ASN A 51 23.16 -7.18 16.84
C ASN A 51 22.67 -8.01 18.04
N TYR A 52 21.53 -7.66 18.64
CA TYR A 52 20.85 -8.47 19.64
C TYR A 52 19.92 -9.55 19.05
N TYR A 53 19.56 -9.48 17.75
CA TYR A 53 18.80 -10.53 17.09
C TYR A 53 19.73 -11.67 16.70
N ARG A 54 19.77 -12.72 17.54
CA ARG A 54 20.33 -14.01 17.14
C ARG A 54 19.32 -14.69 16.20
N ILE A 55 19.58 -14.65 14.90
CA ILE A 55 18.89 -15.49 13.92
C ILE A 55 19.06 -16.93 14.43
N LYS A 56 17.96 -17.58 14.80
CA LYS A 56 18.00 -18.99 15.22
C LYS A 56 18.25 -19.81 13.95
N ASP A 57 19.28 -20.65 13.99
CA ASP A 57 19.57 -21.59 12.92
C ASP A 57 18.33 -22.41 12.58
N ASP A 58 18.18 -22.68 11.29
CA ASP A 58 17.07 -23.38 10.66
C ASP A 58 16.74 -24.65 11.46
N VAL A 59 15.60 -24.63 12.17
CA VAL A 59 15.20 -25.75 13.01
C VAL A 59 14.64 -26.81 12.07
N MET A 60 15.47 -27.76 11.68
CA MET A 60 15.00 -28.90 10.89
C MET A 60 13.94 -29.65 11.69
N LEU A 61 12.72 -29.64 11.16
CA LEU A 61 11.59 -30.37 11.71
C LEU A 61 11.82 -31.86 11.48
N ALA A 62 12.09 -32.61 12.55
CA ALA A 62 12.14 -34.07 12.49
C ALA A 62 10.71 -34.60 12.30
N LEU A 63 10.31 -34.81 11.05
CA LEU A 63 9.01 -35.35 10.65
C LEU A 63 8.90 -36.88 10.82
N ASP A 64 9.82 -37.50 11.57
CA ASP A 64 9.82 -38.93 11.85
C ASP A 64 8.99 -39.22 13.12
N TYR A 65 7.68 -38.96 13.04
CA TYR A 65 6.74 -39.33 14.10
C TYR A 65 5.51 -40.01 13.49
N GLU A 66 5.00 -41.02 14.18
CA GLU A 66 3.74 -41.65 13.80
C GLU A 66 2.58 -40.66 13.95
N ASP A 67 1.78 -40.51 12.90
CA ASP A 67 0.59 -39.65 12.92
C ASP A 67 -0.36 -40.10 14.06
N PRO A 68 -0.60 -39.24 15.07
CA PRO A 68 -1.45 -39.57 16.21
C PRO A 68 -2.92 -39.78 15.82
N MET A 69 -3.33 -39.34 14.62
CA MET A 69 -4.68 -39.55 14.10
C MET A 69 -4.88 -40.95 13.52
N LEU A 70 -3.79 -41.69 13.25
CA LEU A 70 -3.84 -43.05 12.68
C LEU A 70 -3.69 -44.15 13.73
N ARG A 71 -3.47 -43.79 15.00
CA ARG A 71 -3.40 -44.75 16.11
C ARG A 71 -4.70 -45.53 16.24
N GLY A 72 -4.65 -46.83 15.95
CA GLY A 72 -5.79 -47.75 16.07
C GLY A 72 -6.58 -47.97 14.78
N MET A 73 -6.13 -47.44 13.64
CA MET A 73 -6.58 -47.89 12.32
C MET A 73 -5.62 -48.96 11.79
N ASP A 74 -6.13 -50.18 11.57
CA ASP A 74 -5.44 -51.19 10.78
C ASP A 74 -5.47 -50.74 9.31
N ILE A 75 -4.54 -49.87 8.92
CA ILE A 75 -4.31 -49.54 7.52
C ILE A 75 -3.46 -50.67 6.95
N PRO A 76 -3.93 -51.41 5.93
CA PRO A 76 -3.08 -52.35 5.23
C PRO A 76 -1.89 -51.59 4.67
N LEU A 77 -0.68 -51.92 5.11
CA LEU A 77 0.54 -51.52 4.44
C LEU A 77 0.51 -52.18 3.07
N GLU A 78 0.08 -51.42 2.05
CA GLU A 78 0.28 -51.80 0.67
C GLU A 78 1.80 -51.84 0.48
N ASN A 79 2.37 -53.06 0.51
CA ASN A 79 3.73 -53.30 0.08
C ASN A 79 3.85 -52.77 -1.34
N THR A 80 4.36 -51.54 -1.47
CA THR A 80 4.72 -50.96 -2.76
C THR A 80 6.07 -51.52 -3.17
N ASP A 81 6.18 -52.85 -3.17
CA ASP A 81 7.20 -53.53 -3.93
C ASP A 81 6.64 -53.76 -5.33
N ALA A 82 7.38 -53.26 -6.32
CA ALA A 82 7.10 -53.31 -7.75
C ALA A 82 6.15 -52.23 -8.32
N LEU A 83 6.63 -50.98 -8.32
CA LEU A 83 6.52 -50.20 -9.56
C LEU A 83 7.88 -50.22 -10.26
N ALA A 84 7.90 -50.91 -11.39
CA ALA A 84 9.03 -51.03 -12.29
C ALA A 84 9.70 -49.66 -12.53
N ALA A 85 11.03 -49.69 -12.59
CA ALA A 85 11.86 -48.53 -12.91
C ALA A 85 11.43 -47.90 -14.25
N ALA A 86 10.53 -46.93 -14.17
CA ALA A 86 10.25 -46.02 -15.26
C ALA A 86 11.52 -45.21 -15.51
N SER A 87 12.02 -45.25 -16.74
CA SER A 87 13.16 -44.44 -17.16
C SER A 87 12.90 -42.98 -16.77
N PRO A 88 13.86 -42.27 -16.15
CA PRO A 88 13.67 -40.88 -15.80
C PRO A 88 13.56 -40.09 -17.09
N ASN A 89 12.34 -39.68 -17.44
CA ASN A 89 12.11 -38.68 -18.46
C ASN A 89 12.91 -37.43 -18.03
N PRO A 90 13.80 -36.87 -18.87
CA PRO A 90 14.51 -35.66 -18.50
C PRO A 90 13.48 -34.58 -18.25
N ALA A 91 13.35 -34.17 -16.98
CA ALA A 91 12.46 -33.09 -16.59
C ALA A 91 12.85 -31.85 -17.42
N PRO A 92 11.89 -31.11 -18.00
CA PRO A 92 12.19 -29.88 -18.70
C PRO A 92 12.93 -28.96 -17.73
N TYR A 93 14.10 -28.49 -18.14
CA TYR A 93 14.88 -27.52 -17.39
C TYR A 93 14.04 -26.26 -17.20
N PHE A 94 13.47 -26.11 -16.01
CA PHE A 94 12.89 -24.85 -15.59
C PHE A 94 14.05 -23.87 -15.39
N THR A 95 14.24 -22.98 -16.36
CA THR A 95 15.03 -21.77 -16.12
C THR A 95 14.28 -20.96 -15.07
N PRO A 96 14.86 -20.71 -13.88
CA PRO A 96 14.23 -19.85 -12.91
C PRO A 96 14.03 -18.47 -13.56
N ALA A 97 12.80 -17.97 -13.50
CA ALA A 97 12.51 -16.61 -13.96
C ALA A 97 13.45 -15.64 -13.22
N PRO A 98 13.96 -14.60 -13.89
CA PRO A 98 14.78 -13.60 -13.23
C PRO A 98 13.99 -13.05 -12.04
N VAL A 99 14.56 -13.20 -10.84
CA VAL A 99 13.98 -12.62 -9.63
C VAL A 99 14.13 -11.12 -9.79
N LEU A 100 13.06 -10.43 -10.19
CA LEU A 100 13.07 -8.98 -10.23
C LEU A 100 13.35 -8.46 -8.82
N PRO A 101 14.12 -7.37 -8.67
CA PRO A 101 14.35 -6.75 -7.38
C PRO A 101 12.98 -6.38 -6.78
N GLN A 102 12.67 -6.96 -5.62
CA GLN A 102 11.40 -6.67 -4.97
C GLN A 102 11.40 -5.19 -4.57
N THR A 103 10.56 -4.39 -5.23
CA THR A 103 10.35 -2.99 -4.87
C THR A 103 9.92 -2.93 -3.41
N LYS A 104 10.79 -2.38 -2.54
CA LYS A 104 10.49 -2.23 -1.11
C LYS A 104 9.49 -1.09 -0.95
N VAL A 105 8.28 -1.43 -0.56
CA VAL A 105 7.19 -0.50 -0.32
C VAL A 105 6.70 -0.70 1.10
N ASP A 106 6.88 0.32 1.94
CA ASP A 106 6.40 0.33 3.32
C ASP A 106 5.19 1.25 3.43
N TYR A 107 4.13 0.79 4.11
CA TYR A 107 2.92 1.58 4.34
C TYR A 107 2.98 2.32 5.68
N LEU A 108 3.13 3.64 5.62
CA LEU A 108 3.32 4.49 6.80
C LEU A 108 1.98 4.93 7.41
N GLY A 109 0.96 5.16 6.59
CA GLY A 109 -0.36 5.54 7.06
C GLY A 109 -1.22 6.20 5.99
N TYR A 110 -2.37 6.74 6.41
CA TYR A 110 -3.29 7.45 5.52
C TYR A 110 -3.81 8.73 6.15
N ILE A 111 -4.25 9.63 5.29
CA ILE A 111 -4.94 10.86 5.61
C ILE A 111 -6.32 10.75 4.96
N GLU A 112 -7.37 10.91 5.75
CA GLU A 112 -8.75 10.96 5.28
C GLU A 112 -9.31 12.37 5.54
N ASN A 113 -9.92 12.95 4.52
CA ASN A 113 -10.54 14.26 4.64
C ASN A 113 -12.02 14.08 5.02
N GLU A 114 -12.46 14.65 6.15
CA GLU A 114 -13.86 14.51 6.61
C GLU A 114 -14.88 15.04 5.60
N ASN A 115 -14.49 16.01 4.76
CA ASN A 115 -15.35 16.62 3.75
C ASN A 115 -15.18 16.04 2.34
N GLY A 116 -14.11 15.27 2.11
CA GLY A 116 -13.78 14.71 0.80
C GLY A 116 -13.47 13.23 0.91
N ARG A 117 -14.24 12.38 0.22
CA ARG A 117 -14.07 10.91 0.15
C ARG A 117 -12.73 10.45 -0.48
N ASN A 118 -11.75 11.33 -0.55
CA ASN A 118 -10.43 11.08 -1.10
C ASN A 118 -9.51 10.72 0.06
N ALA A 119 -9.17 9.44 0.17
CA ALA A 119 -8.14 8.98 1.09
C ALA A 119 -6.77 9.08 0.39
N THR A 120 -5.81 9.72 1.04
CA THR A 120 -4.42 9.82 0.59
C THR A 120 -3.55 8.90 1.45
N ALA A 121 -2.84 7.97 0.83
CA ALA A 121 -1.89 7.11 1.51
C ALA A 121 -0.50 7.75 1.53
N ILE A 122 0.25 7.45 2.59
CA ILE A 122 1.65 7.78 2.75
C ILE A 122 2.44 6.47 2.60
N LEU A 123 3.21 6.36 1.51
CA LEU A 123 4.04 5.20 1.20
C LEU A 123 5.52 5.58 1.23
N ALA A 124 6.36 4.71 1.76
CA ALA A 124 7.81 4.79 1.56
C ALA A 124 8.21 3.81 0.45
N ILE A 125 8.58 4.34 -0.72
CA ILE A 125 9.08 3.57 -1.85
C ILE A 125 10.58 3.81 -1.94
N HIS A 126 11.40 2.76 -1.88
CA HIS A 126 12.87 2.89 -1.85
C HIS A 126 13.38 3.83 -0.74
N GLY A 127 12.71 3.84 0.43
CA GLY A 127 13.05 4.70 1.56
C GLY A 127 12.69 6.19 1.38
N LYS A 128 12.05 6.58 0.28
CA LYS A 128 11.51 7.93 0.08
C LYS A 128 10.01 7.95 0.31
N GLN A 129 9.56 8.91 1.11
CA GLN A 129 8.15 9.09 1.42
C GLN A 129 7.42 9.81 0.28
N HIS A 130 6.28 9.26 -0.11
CA HIS A 130 5.41 9.77 -1.15
C HIS A 130 3.96 9.76 -0.65
N MET A 131 3.25 10.85 -0.92
CA MET A 131 1.79 10.92 -0.77
C MET A 131 1.13 10.52 -2.08
N VAL A 132 0.19 9.60 -2.02
CA VAL A 132 -0.44 9.00 -3.20
C VAL A 132 -1.94 8.81 -2.98
N ASN A 133 -2.71 9.05 -4.02
CA ASN A 133 -4.14 8.80 -4.03
C ASN A 133 -4.45 7.45 -4.68
N ALA A 134 -5.69 6.98 -4.49
CA ALA A 134 -6.15 5.78 -5.17
C ALA A 134 -6.16 6.01 -6.69
N GLY A 135 -5.47 5.16 -7.44
CA GLY A 135 -5.29 5.27 -8.89
C GLY A 135 -3.94 5.82 -9.32
N ASP A 136 -3.18 6.45 -8.42
CA ASP A 136 -1.87 7.03 -8.75
C ASP A 136 -0.83 5.94 -9.04
N GLN A 137 0.07 6.24 -9.98
CA GLN A 137 1.19 5.38 -10.35
C GLN A 137 2.50 6.14 -10.14
N LEU A 138 3.34 5.64 -9.23
CA LEU A 138 4.61 6.26 -8.85
C LEU A 138 5.70 5.20 -8.76
N GLN A 139 6.81 5.43 -9.47
CA GLN A 139 7.97 4.53 -9.52
C GLN A 139 7.61 3.06 -9.84
N GLY A 140 6.68 2.83 -10.75
CA GLY A 140 6.24 1.48 -11.13
C GLY A 140 5.23 0.83 -10.16
N VAL A 141 4.87 1.51 -9.07
CA VAL A 141 3.85 1.08 -8.10
C VAL A 141 2.54 1.81 -8.39
N LYS A 142 1.49 1.06 -8.71
CA LYS A 142 0.14 1.61 -8.90
C LYS A 142 -0.71 1.34 -7.66
N VAL A 143 -1.29 2.36 -7.07
CA VAL A 143 -2.14 2.23 -5.89
C VAL A 143 -3.56 1.91 -6.34
N LEU A 144 -4.06 0.73 -5.96
CA LEU A 144 -5.40 0.28 -6.33
C LEU A 144 -6.43 0.71 -5.29
N GLN A 145 -6.09 0.56 -4.01
CA GLN A 145 -7.03 0.78 -2.92
C GLN A 145 -6.29 1.18 -1.64
N ILE A 146 -6.84 2.18 -0.95
CA ILE A 146 -6.31 2.70 0.32
C ILE A 146 -7.33 2.40 1.42
N LYS A 147 -6.86 1.77 2.50
CA LYS A 147 -7.63 1.50 3.73
C LYS A 147 -6.77 1.81 4.95
N SER A 148 -7.41 1.96 6.11
CA SER A 148 -6.72 2.32 7.35
C SER A 148 -5.66 1.29 7.77
N SER A 149 -5.96 0.01 7.62
CA SER A 149 -5.10 -1.11 8.02
C SER A 149 -4.20 -1.65 6.91
N PHE A 150 -4.55 -1.42 5.64
CA PHE A 150 -3.80 -1.94 4.50
C PHE A 150 -3.90 -1.06 3.26
N VAL A 151 -2.90 -1.18 2.40
CA VAL A 151 -2.91 -0.62 1.05
C VAL A 151 -2.75 -1.76 0.04
N LYS A 152 -3.55 -1.72 -1.03
CA LYS A 152 -3.40 -2.64 -2.16
C LYS A 152 -2.66 -1.92 -3.27
N VAL A 153 -1.51 -2.46 -3.64
CA VAL A 153 -0.65 -1.92 -4.69
C VAL A 153 -0.45 -2.95 -5.79
N GLN A 154 -0.24 -2.49 -7.01
CA GLN A 154 0.21 -3.30 -8.12
C GLN A 154 1.67 -2.92 -8.42
N VAL A 155 2.56 -3.90 -8.37
CA VAL A 155 3.99 -3.74 -8.65
C VAL A 155 4.31 -4.69 -9.79
N ASP A 156 4.80 -4.16 -10.92
CA ASP A 156 5.20 -4.94 -12.10
C ASP A 156 4.11 -5.91 -12.62
N GLY A 157 2.84 -5.52 -12.46
CA GLY A 157 1.67 -6.30 -12.89
C GLY A 157 1.09 -7.21 -11.80
N GLU A 158 1.84 -7.53 -10.75
CA GLU A 158 1.37 -8.33 -9.61
C GLU A 158 0.69 -7.47 -8.55
N SER A 159 -0.46 -7.93 -8.04
CA SER A 159 -1.16 -7.26 -6.94
C SER A 159 -0.62 -7.74 -5.59
N LYS A 160 -0.14 -6.81 -4.77
CA LYS A 160 0.35 -7.03 -3.41
C LYS A 160 -0.46 -6.24 -2.39
N ILE A 161 -0.68 -6.83 -1.23
CA ILE A 161 -1.33 -6.18 -0.08
C ILE A 161 -0.24 -5.91 0.95
N ILE A 162 -0.14 -4.66 1.37
CA ILE A 162 0.83 -4.21 2.37
C ILE A 162 0.04 -3.73 3.57
N TYR A 163 0.30 -4.35 4.72
CA TYR A 163 -0.32 -3.96 5.99
C TYR A 163 0.44 -2.79 6.60
N LYS A 164 -0.27 -2.01 7.41
CA LYS A 164 0.35 -0.95 8.19
C LYS A 164 1.24 -1.60 9.24
N ASN A 165 2.49 -1.16 9.34
CA ASN A 165 3.34 -1.57 10.45
C ASN A 165 2.78 -0.92 11.72
N GLU A 166 2.35 -1.75 12.67
CA GLU A 166 2.04 -1.32 14.04
C GLU A 166 3.34 -1.44 14.84
N ASP A 167 3.86 -0.30 15.31
CA ASP A 167 4.93 -0.25 16.31
C ASP A 167 4.37 -0.47 17.72
#